data_AF-A0A3D5FVS0-F1
#
_entry.id   AF-A0A3D5FVS0-F1
#
_cell.length_a   1.000
_cell.length_b   1.000
_cell.length_c   1.000
_cell.angle_alpha   90.00
_cell.angle_beta   90.00
_cell.angle_gamma   90.00
#
_symmetry.space_group_name_H-M   'P 1'
#
loop_
_entity.id
_entity.type
_entity.pdbx_description
1 polymer ?
#
loop_
_entity_poly.entity_id
_entity_poly.type
_entity_poly.pdbx_seq_one_letter_code
_entity_poly.pdbx_strand_id
1 'polypeptide(L)'
;MSVLRFAVVILLMSILAPSAWAVSVESDERLRDAVAALSAVESRVTGYAGAAEAAEYLIQALGHSGVTEIHRQSFAVPVPVDEGFTLSASGLQYRLHSVWPNLVRTSTLPVAGLRGRLIDAGGDVLSGLDGQDIEDRIVLLDYNSGTAWM
;
A
#
# COMPACT_ATOMS: atom_id res chain seq x y z
N MET A 1 -33.06 -7.14 -56.64
CA MET A 1 -33.02 -6.42 -55.33
C MET A 1 -33.03 -7.46 -54.22
N SER A 2 -31.92 -8.13 -53.87
CA SER A 2 -32.00 -9.10 -52.74
C SER A 2 -30.74 -9.60 -52.01
N VAL A 3 -29.49 -9.41 -52.46
CA VAL A 3 -28.35 -9.96 -51.68
C VAL A 3 -27.18 -8.98 -51.56
N LEU A 4 -26.85 -8.28 -52.65
CA LEU A 4 -25.70 -7.38 -52.69
C LEU A 4 -25.84 -6.15 -51.78
N ARG A 5 -27.05 -5.59 -51.65
CA ARG A 5 -27.32 -4.47 -50.72
C ARG A 5 -27.28 -4.89 -49.24
N PHE A 6 -27.64 -6.14 -48.95
CA PHE A 6 -27.62 -6.67 -47.59
C PHE A 6 -26.18 -6.99 -47.13
N ALA A 7 -25.37 -7.54 -48.04
CA ALA A 7 -23.95 -7.82 -47.79
C ALA A 7 -23.13 -6.53 -47.55
N VAL A 8 -23.42 -5.45 -48.29
CA VAL A 8 -22.74 -4.15 -48.10
C VAL A 8 -23.09 -3.50 -46.76
N VAL A 9 -24.34 -3.63 -46.29
CA VAL A 9 -24.76 -3.12 -44.98
C VAL A 9 -24.13 -3.91 -43.83
N ILE A 10 -24.01 -5.24 -43.95
CA ILE A 10 -23.34 -6.08 -42.95
C ILE A 10 -21.83 -5.79 -42.91
N LEU A 11 -21.19 -5.55 -44.06
CA LEU A 11 -19.78 -5.16 -44.14
C LEU A 11 -19.54 -3.77 -43.52
N LEU A 12 -20.44 -2.80 -43.74
CA LEU A 12 -20.37 -1.48 -43.11
C LEU A 12 -20.62 -1.53 -41.59
N MET A 13 -21.53 -2.40 -41.10
CA MET A 13 -21.75 -2.56 -39.66
C MET A 13 -20.59 -3.27 -38.94
N SER A 14 -19.87 -4.17 -39.61
CA SER A 14 -18.67 -4.81 -39.06
C SER A 14 -17.43 -3.88 -39.06
N ILE A 15 -17.45 -2.81 -39.86
CA ILE A 15 -16.45 -1.72 -39.81
C ILE A 15 -16.80 -0.68 -38.72
N LEU A 16 -18.06 -0.54 -38.31
CA LEU A 16 -18.48 0.36 -37.20
C LEU A 16 -18.43 -0.29 -35.80
N ALA A 17 -18.61 -1.61 -35.71
CA ALA A 17 -18.54 -2.38 -34.47
C ALA A 17 -17.14 -2.63 -33.82
N PRO A 18 -15.96 -2.36 -34.44
CA PRO A 18 -14.68 -2.59 -33.77
C PRO A 18 -14.41 -1.60 -32.63
N SER A 19 -15.15 -0.49 -32.57
CA SER A 19 -14.91 0.61 -31.63
C SER A 19 -15.10 0.20 -30.17
N ALA A 20 -16.18 -0.52 -29.82
CA ALA A 20 -16.45 -0.88 -28.43
C ALA A 20 -15.42 -1.89 -27.87
N TRP A 21 -15.04 -2.88 -28.68
CA TRP A 21 -14.07 -3.91 -28.29
C TRP A 21 -12.64 -3.37 -28.24
N ALA A 22 -12.26 -2.54 -29.21
CA ALA A 22 -10.95 -1.87 -29.20
C ALA A 22 -10.82 -0.92 -28.01
N VAL A 23 -11.87 -0.13 -27.71
CA VAL A 23 -11.91 0.75 -26.54
C VAL A 23 -11.85 -0.03 -25.23
N SER A 24 -12.52 -1.19 -25.12
CA SER A 24 -12.44 -2.01 -23.90
C SER A 24 -11.05 -2.62 -23.71
N VAL A 25 -10.40 -3.07 -24.78
CA VAL A 25 -9.03 -3.62 -24.70
C VAL A 25 -8.02 -2.53 -24.32
N GLU A 26 -8.11 -1.36 -24.95
CA GLU A 26 -7.27 -0.20 -24.62
C GLU A 26 -7.49 0.26 -23.17
N SER A 27 -8.74 0.21 -22.68
CA SER A 27 -9.06 0.56 -21.29
C SER A 27 -8.46 -0.45 -20.29
N ASP A 28 -8.50 -1.74 -20.60
CA ASP A 28 -7.91 -2.80 -19.77
C ASP A 28 -6.38 -2.70 -19.71
N GLU A 29 -5.73 -2.41 -20.84
CA GLU A 29 -4.28 -2.20 -20.91
C GLU A 29 -3.87 -0.97 -20.08
N ARG A 30 -4.56 0.17 -20.27
CA ARG A 30 -4.31 1.39 -19.49
C ARG A 30 -4.51 1.20 -17.99
N LEU A 31 -5.50 0.41 -17.59
CA LEU A 31 -5.73 0.07 -16.19
C LEU A 31 -4.56 -0.76 -15.63
N ARG A 32 -4.12 -1.77 -16.36
CA ARG A 32 -2.99 -2.61 -15.96
C ARG A 32 -1.70 -1.79 -15.83
N ASP A 33 -1.44 -0.92 -16.78
CA ASP A 33 -0.26 -0.04 -16.76
C ASP A 33 -0.32 0.93 -15.57
N ALA A 34 -1.49 1.49 -15.27
CA ALA A 34 -1.67 2.35 -14.11
C ALA A 34 -1.47 1.60 -12.80
N VAL A 35 -2.00 0.38 -12.68
CA VAL A 35 -1.75 -0.47 -11.51
C VAL A 35 -0.27 -0.80 -11.38
N ALA A 36 0.39 -1.17 -12.49
CA ALA A 36 1.82 -1.50 -12.50
C ALA A 36 2.65 -0.30 -12.03
N ALA A 37 2.46 0.87 -12.64
CA ALA A 37 3.18 2.10 -12.29
C ALA A 37 2.95 2.51 -10.83
N LEU A 38 1.71 2.51 -10.37
CA LEU A 38 1.35 2.90 -9.01
C LEU A 38 1.71 1.86 -7.94
N SER A 39 1.94 0.61 -8.32
CA SER A 39 2.42 -0.45 -7.41
C SER A 39 3.94 -0.57 -7.37
N ALA A 40 4.65 0.03 -8.33
CA ALA A 40 6.10 -0.01 -8.43
C ALA A 40 6.81 1.03 -7.53
N VAL A 41 6.10 2.08 -7.13
CA VAL A 41 6.61 3.07 -6.16
C VAL A 41 6.67 2.47 -4.75
N GLU A 42 7.41 3.12 -3.85
CA GLU A 42 7.37 2.79 -2.42
C GLU A 42 5.97 3.04 -1.81
N SER A 43 5.85 2.92 -0.48
CA SER A 43 4.59 3.16 0.24
C SER A 43 3.89 4.44 -0.23
N ARG A 44 2.62 4.30 -0.63
CA ARG A 44 1.73 5.42 -1.01
C ARG A 44 0.94 5.97 0.16
N VAL A 45 1.31 5.63 1.40
CA VAL A 45 0.78 6.30 2.60
C VAL A 45 1.20 7.77 2.55
N THR A 46 0.25 8.68 2.76
CA THR A 46 0.51 10.13 2.83
C THR A 46 1.73 10.42 3.68
N GLY A 47 2.63 11.31 3.24
CA GLY A 47 3.86 11.65 3.95
C GLY A 47 5.08 10.80 3.57
N TYR A 48 4.90 9.64 2.95
CA TYR A 48 5.99 8.82 2.40
C TYR A 48 6.33 9.27 0.96
N ALA A 49 7.57 9.01 0.52
CA ALA A 49 8.05 9.42 -0.80
C ALA A 49 7.19 8.86 -1.95
N GLY A 50 6.80 7.59 -1.86
CA GLY A 50 5.95 6.93 -2.86
C GLY A 50 4.59 7.60 -3.07
N ALA A 51 4.03 8.28 -2.05
CA ALA A 51 2.80 9.05 -2.21
C ALA A 51 2.98 10.29 -3.08
N ALA A 52 4.12 10.98 -2.97
CA ALA A 52 4.45 12.12 -3.82
C ALA A 52 4.71 11.68 -5.26
N GLU A 53 5.45 10.60 -5.47
CA GLU A 53 5.69 10.01 -6.79
C GLU A 53 4.39 9.59 -7.47
N ALA A 54 3.48 8.94 -6.73
CA ALA A 54 2.16 8.58 -7.23
C ALA A 54 1.33 9.81 -7.64
N ALA A 55 1.42 10.92 -6.88
CA ALA A 55 0.74 12.15 -7.24
C ALA A 55 1.27 12.75 -8.55
N GLU A 56 2.59 12.73 -8.78
CA GLU A 56 3.18 13.15 -10.05
C GLU A 56 2.72 12.28 -11.21
N TYR A 57 2.70 10.96 -11.03
CA TYR A 57 2.18 10.02 -12.04
C TYR A 57 0.73 10.37 -12.43
N LEU A 58 -0.14 10.62 -11.44
CA LEU A 58 -1.54 10.94 -11.70
C LEU A 58 -1.70 12.26 -12.46
N ILE A 59 -0.89 13.27 -12.14
CA ILE A 59 -0.92 14.56 -12.85
C ILE A 59 -0.52 14.39 -14.31
N GLN A 60 0.52 13.59 -14.58
CA GLN A 60 0.91 13.26 -15.93
C GLN A 60 -0.20 12.48 -16.65
N ALA A 61 -0.78 11.47 -16.02
CA ALA A 61 -1.84 10.66 -16.61
C ALA A 61 -3.10 11.48 -16.95
N LEU A 62 -3.48 12.43 -16.09
CA LEU A 62 -4.57 13.37 -16.35
C LEU A 62 -4.26 14.28 -17.55
N GLY A 63 -3.04 14.83 -17.62
CA GLY A 63 -2.60 15.65 -18.75
C GLY A 63 -2.63 14.89 -20.08
N HIS A 64 -2.12 13.65 -20.11
CA HIS A 64 -2.17 12.80 -21.30
C HIS A 64 -3.59 12.43 -21.73
N SER A 65 -4.55 12.46 -20.79
CA SER A 65 -5.97 12.21 -21.07
C SER A 65 -6.71 13.45 -21.60
N GLY A 66 -6.01 14.58 -21.80
CA GLY A 66 -6.58 15.81 -22.33
C GLY A 66 -7.16 16.76 -21.27
N VAL A 67 -6.90 16.51 -19.98
CA VAL A 67 -7.27 17.45 -18.91
C VAL A 67 -6.35 18.67 -18.97
N THR A 68 -6.91 19.85 -19.24
CA THR A 68 -6.14 21.08 -19.44
C THR A 68 -5.92 21.89 -18.17
N GLU A 69 -6.81 21.77 -17.19
CA GLU A 69 -6.76 22.51 -15.92
C GLU A 69 -6.54 21.54 -14.76
N ILE A 70 -5.32 21.50 -14.21
CA ILE A 70 -4.94 20.62 -13.12
C ILE A 70 -4.45 21.47 -11.95
N HIS A 71 -5.11 21.36 -10.79
CA HIS A 71 -4.75 22.10 -9.58
C HIS A 71 -4.18 21.17 -8.51
N ARG A 72 -3.21 21.68 -7.74
CA ARG A 72 -2.68 21.03 -6.55
C ARG A 72 -3.10 21.80 -5.32
N GLN A 73 -3.65 21.10 -4.34
CA GLN A 73 -3.99 21.68 -3.04
C GLN A 73 -3.14 21.01 -1.95
N SER A 74 -2.23 21.76 -1.37
CA SER A 74 -1.41 21.31 -0.25
C SER A 74 -2.11 21.60 1.08
N PHE A 75 -2.00 20.68 2.02
CA PHE A 75 -2.46 20.84 3.39
C PHE A 75 -1.52 20.10 4.35
N ALA A 76 -1.42 20.57 5.59
CA ALA A 76 -0.62 19.92 6.62
C ALA A 76 -1.45 18.85 7.33
N VAL A 77 -0.86 17.67 7.53
CA VAL A 77 -1.45 16.57 8.29
C VAL A 77 -0.33 15.85 9.05
N PRO A 78 -0.50 15.53 10.35
CA PRO A 78 0.47 14.72 11.07
C PRO A 78 0.42 13.28 10.54
N VAL A 79 1.57 12.74 10.18
CA VAL A 79 1.71 11.38 9.65
C VAL A 79 2.77 10.63 10.47
N PRO A 80 2.50 9.40 10.92
CA PRO A 80 3.53 8.53 11.48
C PRO A 80 4.46 8.01 10.37
N VAL A 81 5.73 8.39 10.43
CA VAL A 81 6.76 7.89 9.51
C VAL A 81 7.52 6.76 10.22
N ASP A 82 7.51 5.56 9.62
CA ASP A 82 8.29 4.41 10.06
C ASP A 82 9.68 4.50 9.44
N GLU A 83 10.65 4.93 10.24
CA GLU A 83 12.07 4.93 9.84
C GLU A 83 12.69 3.53 9.91
N GLY A 84 11.92 2.54 10.37
CA GLY A 84 12.33 1.15 10.51
C GLY A 84 13.03 0.87 11.83
N PHE A 85 13.01 -0.41 12.21
CA PHE A 85 13.65 -0.90 13.42
C PHE A 85 14.46 -2.16 13.09
N THR A 86 15.52 -2.40 13.87
CA THR A 86 16.31 -3.64 13.76
C THR A 86 16.35 -4.33 15.11
N LEU A 87 15.96 -5.60 15.13
CA LEU A 87 16.14 -6.49 16.27
C LEU A 87 17.37 -7.35 16.04
N SER A 88 18.27 -7.40 17.03
CA SER A 88 19.40 -8.33 17.05
C SER A 88 19.17 -9.39 18.13
N ALA A 89 19.04 -10.65 17.74
CA ALA A 89 18.80 -11.76 18.65
C ALA A 89 19.46 -13.04 18.12
N SER A 90 20.08 -13.84 19.01
CA SER A 90 20.70 -15.12 18.66
C SER A 90 21.72 -15.07 17.51
N GLY A 91 22.47 -13.97 17.40
CA GLY A 91 23.44 -13.75 16.32
C GLY A 91 22.82 -13.39 14.96
N LEU A 92 21.50 -13.20 14.91
CA LEU A 92 20.75 -12.81 13.71
C LEU A 92 20.24 -11.38 13.84
N GLN A 93 19.98 -10.75 12.70
CA GLN A 93 19.33 -9.45 12.61
C GLN A 93 18.01 -9.58 11.85
N TYR A 94 16.98 -8.93 12.39
CA TYR A 94 15.64 -8.91 11.83
C TYR A 94 15.23 -7.46 11.61
N ARG A 95 14.78 -7.15 10.39
CA ARG A 95 14.07 -5.90 10.14
C ARG A 95 12.70 -6.00 10.76
N LEU A 96 12.34 -4.99 11.56
CA LEU A 96 11.02 -4.83 12.13
C LEU A 96 10.32 -3.65 11.45
N HIS A 97 9.00 -3.77 11.33
CA HIS A 97 8.11 -2.74 10.83
C HIS A 97 7.19 -2.31 11.96
N SER A 98 6.92 -1.01 12.04
CA SER A 98 6.00 -0.48 13.04
C SER A 98 4.57 -0.90 12.74
N VAL A 99 3.79 -1.19 13.78
CA VAL A 99 2.33 -1.27 13.65
C VAL A 99 1.77 0.13 13.41
N TRP A 100 0.61 0.23 12.77
CA TRP A 100 -0.09 1.52 12.67
C TRP A 100 -0.39 2.02 14.08
N PRO A 101 -0.07 3.28 14.41
CA PRO A 101 -0.19 3.77 15.78
C PRO A 101 -1.65 3.80 16.24
N ASN A 102 -1.86 3.49 17.51
CA ASN A 102 -3.11 3.80 18.18
C ASN A 102 -3.15 5.31 18.47
N LEU A 103 -4.03 6.03 17.77
CA LEU A 103 -4.10 7.50 17.76
C LEU A 103 -2.75 8.11 17.35
N VAL A 104 -2.08 8.83 18.26
CA VAL A 104 -0.84 9.59 18.01
C VAL A 104 0.40 8.94 18.65
N ARG A 105 0.29 7.70 19.13
CA ARG A 105 1.40 6.99 19.78
C ARG A 105 2.16 6.15 18.78
N THR A 106 3.25 6.71 18.26
CA THR A 106 4.19 6.02 17.38
C THR A 106 4.98 4.95 18.12
N SER A 107 5.29 3.85 17.44
CA SER A 107 6.33 2.91 17.88
C SER A 107 7.64 3.67 17.98
N THR A 108 8.23 3.76 19.18
CA THR A 108 9.43 4.57 19.42
C THR A 108 10.25 3.96 20.54
N LEU A 109 11.57 4.02 20.39
CA LEU A 109 12.55 3.63 21.39
C LEU A 109 13.46 4.82 21.71
N PRO A 110 14.15 4.81 22.86
CA PRO A 110 15.30 5.69 23.06
C PRO A 110 16.32 5.55 21.92
N VAL A 111 17.08 6.59 21.62
CA VAL A 111 18.10 6.59 20.54
C VAL A 111 19.13 5.45 20.73
N ALA A 112 19.45 5.10 21.97
CA ALA A 112 20.35 4.00 22.29
C ALA A 112 19.74 2.60 22.05
N GLY A 113 18.47 2.53 21.66
CA GLY A 113 17.67 1.32 21.59
C GLY A 113 17.28 0.80 22.97
N LEU A 114 16.76 -0.43 23.00
CA LEU A 114 16.45 -1.17 24.21
C LEU A 114 17.11 -2.55 24.13
N ARG A 115 17.58 -3.06 25.27
CA ARG A 115 18.12 -4.41 25.41
C ARG A 115 17.44 -5.08 26.58
N GLY A 116 17.00 -6.31 26.38
CA GLY A 116 16.32 -7.10 27.40
C GLY A 116 16.26 -8.55 26.99
N ARG A 117 15.88 -9.41 27.95
CA ARG A 117 15.58 -10.81 27.64
C ARG A 117 14.27 -10.87 26.85
N LEU A 118 14.23 -11.70 25.81
CA LEU A 118 13.01 -11.99 25.06
C LEU A 118 12.15 -13.00 25.85
N ILE A 119 10.86 -12.70 26.02
CA ILE A 119 9.84 -13.63 26.50
C ILE A 119 8.86 -13.86 25.36
N ASP A 120 8.64 -15.11 24.98
CA ASP A 120 7.58 -15.47 24.04
C ASP A 120 6.27 -15.70 24.79
N ALA A 121 5.28 -14.86 24.53
CA ALA A 121 3.95 -14.93 25.12
C ALA A 121 2.88 -15.40 24.12
N GLY A 122 3.25 -15.72 22.89
CA GLY A 122 2.34 -16.23 21.86
C GLY A 122 1.12 -15.32 21.62
N GLY A 123 -0.05 -15.95 21.46
CA GLY A 123 -1.29 -15.27 21.07
C GLY A 123 -2.11 -14.65 22.19
N ASP A 124 -1.73 -14.84 23.45
CA ASP A 124 -2.48 -14.36 24.62
C ASP A 124 -1.52 -13.86 25.70
N VAL A 125 -1.49 -12.53 25.88
CA VAL A 125 -0.65 -11.87 26.90
C VAL A 125 -0.94 -12.39 28.30
N LEU A 126 -2.21 -12.67 28.63
CA LEU A 126 -2.59 -12.98 30.01
C LEU A 126 -2.04 -14.34 30.42
N SER A 127 -2.24 -15.37 29.58
CA SER A 127 -1.72 -16.70 29.86
C SER A 127 -0.23 -16.82 29.57
N GLY A 128 0.28 -16.15 28.53
CA GLY A 128 1.69 -16.20 28.14
C GLY A 128 2.64 -15.52 29.13
N LEU A 129 2.15 -14.53 29.89
CA LEU A 129 2.94 -13.81 30.90
C LEU A 129 2.61 -14.22 32.35
N ASP A 130 1.65 -15.11 32.58
CA ASP A 130 1.30 -15.53 33.94
C ASP A 130 2.49 -16.19 34.64
N GLY A 131 2.81 -15.70 35.85
CA GLY A 131 3.97 -16.12 36.63
C GLY A 131 5.34 -15.76 36.04
N GLN A 132 5.41 -15.01 34.93
CA GLN A 132 6.66 -14.54 34.35
C GLN A 132 7.15 -13.27 35.05
N ASP A 133 8.45 -13.18 35.32
CA ASP A 133 9.11 -11.93 35.64
C ASP A 133 9.25 -11.10 34.36
N ILE A 134 8.54 -9.99 34.25
CA ILE A 134 8.41 -9.18 33.00
C ILE A 134 9.15 -7.83 33.04
N GLU A 135 9.66 -7.42 34.19
CA GLU A 135 10.36 -6.14 34.33
C GLU A 135 11.64 -6.12 33.47
N ASP A 136 11.88 -5.03 32.74
CA ASP A 136 13.04 -4.84 31.84
C ASP A 136 13.21 -5.91 30.74
N ARG A 137 12.10 -6.49 30.26
CA ARG A 137 12.09 -7.52 29.22
C ARG A 137 11.33 -7.11 27.97
N ILE A 138 11.63 -7.82 26.89
CA ILE A 138 10.99 -7.65 25.58
C ILE A 138 10.03 -8.81 25.40
N VAL A 139 8.75 -8.51 25.18
CA VAL A 139 7.74 -9.54 24.92
C VAL A 139 7.57 -9.72 23.42
N LEU A 140 7.64 -10.97 22.98
CA LEU A 140 7.25 -11.41 21.64
C LEU A 140 5.80 -11.90 21.71
N LEU A 141 4.96 -11.34 20.83
CA LEU A 141 3.55 -11.70 20.69
C LEU A 141 3.26 -12.08 19.25
N ASP A 142 2.29 -12.97 19.07
CA ASP A 142 1.76 -13.27 17.74
C ASP A 142 1.05 -12.03 17.18
N TYR A 143 1.31 -11.70 15.92
CA TYR A 143 0.67 -10.56 15.27
C TYR A 143 -0.87 -10.67 15.26
N ASN A 144 -1.39 -11.89 15.11
CA ASN A 144 -2.82 -12.20 15.07
C ASN A 144 -3.47 -12.36 16.46
N SER A 145 -2.86 -11.85 17.52
CA SER A 145 -3.37 -11.90 18.90
C SER A 145 -4.47 -10.85 19.20
N GLY A 146 -4.94 -10.13 18.19
CA GLY A 146 -6.04 -9.19 18.31
C GLY A 146 -5.68 -7.99 19.19
N THR A 147 -6.29 -7.90 20.37
CA THR A 147 -6.08 -6.77 21.29
C THR A 147 -4.94 -7.01 22.28
N ALA A 148 -4.26 -8.16 22.25
CA ALA A 148 -3.25 -8.50 23.25
C ALA A 148 -1.99 -7.61 23.18
N TRP A 149 -1.71 -6.99 22.03
CA TRP A 149 -0.62 -6.02 21.87
C TRP A 149 -1.08 -4.55 22.02
N MET A 150 -2.34 -4.30 22.36
CA MET A 150 -2.91 -2.95 22.57
C MET A 150 -2.97 -2.53 24.03
#